data_AF-A0A7J7UB05-F1
#
_entry.id   AF-A0A7J7UB05-F1
#
_cell.length_a   1.000
_cell.length_b   1.000
_cell.length_c   1.000
_cell.angle_alpha   90.00
_cell.angle_beta   90.00
_cell.angle_gamma   90.00
#
_symmetry.space_group_name_H-M   'P 1'
#
loop_
_entity.id
_entity.type
_entity.pdbx_description
1 polymer ?
#
loop_
_entity_poly.entity_id
_entity_poly.type
_entity_poly.pdbx_seq_one_letter_code
_entity_poly.pdbx_strand_id
1 'polypeptide(L)'
;MNVTKPALRRNSSSTSKTSLPQSVAYLTAPDLAKCPARRAADFLHPELYTRAWAHVAVRLIKDSAHHLQTRLQSGADEHEAWNQTTVIHLQAAKAHCYYITVKGFAEALQKLDHEPAIQQALQRLCDLFALHGILSTAGDFLQDGFLSGAQVDMVRSAYLDLLFLIRKDAISLTDAFDFTDQCLNSALGCYDGNVYERLFYWAQKSPTNTQGNPAYQKYLRPLLQSWRSKL
;
A
#
# COMPACT_ATOMS: atom_id res chain seq x y z
N MET A 1 -4.82 -11.97 9.66
CA MET A 1 -3.78 -12.84 9.05
C MET A 1 -4.31 -14.27 8.90
N ASN A 2 -5.21 -14.51 7.93
CA ASN A 2 -5.74 -15.87 7.67
C ASN A 2 -6.20 -16.05 6.21
N VAL A 3 -5.62 -15.26 5.28
CA VAL A 3 -6.07 -15.23 3.88
C VAL A 3 -5.50 -16.40 3.07
N THR A 4 -4.34 -16.93 3.47
CA THR A 4 -3.62 -17.99 2.73
C THR A 4 -4.08 -19.40 3.05
N LYS A 5 -4.46 -19.70 4.30
CA LYS A 5 -4.88 -21.06 4.71
C LYS A 5 -6.13 -21.60 3.98
N PRO A 6 -7.23 -20.84 3.80
CA PRO A 6 -8.40 -21.38 3.10
C PRO A 6 -8.23 -21.46 1.58
N ALA A 7 -7.32 -20.66 0.99
CA ALA A 7 -7.04 -20.70 -0.44
C ALA A 7 -6.25 -21.97 -0.85
N LEU A 8 -5.37 -22.47 0.03
CA LEU A 8 -4.47 -23.59 -0.26
C LEU A 8 -5.08 -24.97 0.01
N ARG A 9 -6.13 -25.07 0.83
CA ARG A 9 -6.64 -26.35 1.37
C ARG A 9 -7.60 -27.16 0.46
N ARG A 10 -7.91 -26.71 -0.77
CA ARG A 10 -8.99 -27.31 -1.59
C ARG A 10 -8.55 -28.22 -2.75
N ASN A 11 -7.27 -28.52 -2.91
CA ASN A 11 -6.79 -29.31 -4.07
C ASN A 11 -6.70 -30.84 -3.85
N SER A 12 -7.32 -31.41 -2.81
CA SER A 12 -7.28 -32.87 -2.60
C SER A 12 -8.53 -33.45 -1.93
N SER A 13 -9.69 -33.31 -2.57
CA SER A 13 -10.80 -34.27 -2.47
C SER A 13 -11.89 -33.98 -3.53
N SER A 14 -12.45 -35.04 -4.08
CA SER A 14 -13.29 -35.08 -5.29
C SER A 14 -14.58 -34.24 -5.23
N THR A 15 -14.82 -33.53 -6.35
CA THR A 15 -16.13 -33.23 -6.97
C THR A 15 -17.26 -32.71 -6.08
N SER A 16 -17.23 -31.41 -5.81
CA SER A 16 -18.37 -30.53 -6.09
C SER A 16 -17.82 -29.27 -6.74
N LYS A 17 -18.37 -28.82 -7.88
CA LYS A 17 -18.06 -27.49 -8.44
C LYS A 17 -18.71 -26.44 -7.54
N THR A 18 -18.18 -26.28 -6.33
CA THR A 18 -18.56 -25.17 -5.46
C THR A 18 -17.96 -23.91 -6.07
N SER A 19 -18.80 -22.96 -6.49
CA SER A 19 -18.33 -21.68 -7.01
C SER A 19 -17.42 -21.02 -5.98
N LEU A 20 -16.29 -20.50 -6.44
CA LEU A 20 -15.38 -19.77 -5.56
C LEU A 20 -16.07 -18.51 -5.01
N PRO A 21 -15.80 -18.11 -3.75
CA PRO A 21 -16.27 -16.84 -3.23
C PRO A 21 -15.84 -15.68 -4.13
N GLN A 22 -16.65 -14.62 -4.20
CA GLN A 22 -16.41 -13.48 -5.10
C GLN A 22 -15.05 -12.80 -4.89
N SER A 23 -14.53 -12.82 -3.66
CA SER A 23 -13.21 -12.29 -3.32
C SER A 23 -12.05 -13.06 -3.98
N VAL A 24 -12.24 -14.33 -4.33
CA VAL A 24 -11.21 -15.20 -4.94
C VAL A 24 -11.64 -15.78 -6.29
N ALA A 25 -12.79 -15.36 -6.84
CA ALA A 25 -13.28 -15.81 -8.15
C ALA A 25 -12.30 -15.50 -9.31
N TYR A 26 -11.46 -14.48 -9.14
CA TYR A 26 -10.41 -14.12 -10.10
C TYR A 26 -9.34 -15.21 -10.28
N LEU A 27 -9.18 -16.13 -9.32
CA LEU A 27 -8.26 -17.26 -9.42
C LEU A 27 -8.59 -18.23 -10.57
N THR A 28 -9.85 -18.22 -11.01
CA THR A 28 -10.36 -19.06 -12.10
C THR A 28 -10.60 -18.30 -13.41
N ALA A 29 -10.35 -16.99 -13.43
CA ALA A 29 -10.51 -16.19 -14.63
C ALA A 29 -9.45 -16.59 -15.70
N PRO A 30 -9.78 -16.49 -16.99
CA PRO A 30 -8.82 -16.76 -18.06
C PRO A 30 -7.62 -15.82 -17.94
N ASP A 31 -6.43 -16.40 -18.06
CA ASP A 31 -5.19 -15.69 -17.88
C ASP A 31 -4.84 -14.85 -19.11
N LEU A 32 -4.44 -13.60 -18.90
CA LEU A 32 -3.88 -12.76 -19.95
C LEU A 32 -2.38 -13.04 -19.99
N ALA A 33 -1.90 -13.62 -21.09
CA ALA A 33 -0.49 -13.95 -21.23
C ALA A 33 0.43 -12.71 -21.17
N LYS A 34 -0.05 -11.54 -21.62
CA LYS A 34 0.70 -10.28 -21.65
C LYS A 34 -0.22 -9.07 -21.47
N CYS A 35 0.35 -7.98 -20.98
CA CYS A 35 -0.32 -6.69 -20.89
C CYS A 35 -0.55 -6.09 -22.29
N PRO A 36 -1.79 -5.67 -22.63
CA PRO A 36 -2.12 -5.12 -23.94
C PRO A 36 -1.71 -3.65 -24.13
N ALA A 37 -1.25 -2.96 -23.08
CA ALA A 37 -0.92 -1.54 -23.13
C ALA A 37 0.18 -1.23 -24.17
N ARG A 38 -0.04 -0.17 -24.95
CA ARG A 38 0.89 0.34 -25.97
C ARG A 38 1.35 1.78 -25.71
N ARG A 39 0.62 2.52 -24.88
CA ARG A 39 0.93 3.91 -24.51
C ARG A 39 0.73 4.13 -23.00
N ALA A 40 1.41 5.12 -22.45
CA ALA A 40 1.29 5.52 -21.05
C ALA A 40 -0.17 5.78 -20.64
N ALA A 41 -0.96 6.43 -21.50
CA ALA A 41 -2.38 6.70 -21.25
C ALA A 41 -3.24 5.44 -21.09
N ASP A 42 -2.82 4.27 -21.61
CA ASP A 42 -3.57 3.03 -21.43
C ASP A 42 -3.60 2.59 -19.95
N PHE A 43 -2.57 2.97 -19.18
CA PHE A 43 -2.48 2.68 -17.75
C PHE A 43 -3.38 3.58 -16.88
N LEU A 44 -4.05 4.57 -17.47
CA LEU A 44 -5.03 5.43 -16.79
C LEU A 44 -6.47 4.89 -16.90
N HIS A 45 -6.61 3.60 -17.25
CA HIS A 45 -7.87 2.89 -17.31
C HIS A 45 -7.94 1.81 -16.22
N PRO A 46 -8.90 1.92 -15.29
CA PRO A 46 -9.01 1.00 -14.15
C PRO A 46 -9.06 -0.48 -14.48
N GLU A 47 -9.69 -0.83 -15.59
CA GLU A 47 -9.81 -2.22 -16.03
C GLU A 47 -8.45 -2.84 -16.33
N LEU A 48 -7.49 -2.06 -16.85
CA LEU A 48 -6.19 -2.56 -17.28
C LEU A 48 -5.32 -2.92 -16.08
N TYR A 49 -5.10 -1.99 -15.15
CA TYR A 49 -4.28 -2.28 -13.97
C TYR A 49 -4.96 -3.25 -13.02
N THR A 50 -6.30 -3.29 -12.97
CA THR A 50 -7.02 -4.29 -12.17
C THR A 50 -6.75 -5.70 -12.68
N ARG A 51 -6.76 -5.91 -14.01
CA ARG A 51 -6.38 -7.20 -14.61
C ARG A 51 -4.90 -7.52 -14.40
N ALA A 52 -4.02 -6.53 -14.49
CA ALA A 52 -2.59 -6.72 -14.21
C ALA A 52 -2.36 -7.21 -12.78
N TRP A 53 -3.00 -6.59 -11.80
CA TRP A 53 -2.94 -7.03 -10.40
C TRP A 53 -3.58 -8.39 -10.18
N ALA A 54 -4.69 -8.70 -10.86
CA ALA A 54 -5.30 -10.03 -10.83
C ALA A 54 -4.30 -11.09 -11.30
N HIS A 55 -3.66 -10.87 -12.45
CA HIS A 55 -2.67 -11.77 -13.04
C HIS A 55 -1.52 -12.07 -12.06
N VAL A 56 -0.86 -11.03 -11.55
CA VAL A 56 0.26 -11.18 -10.62
C VAL A 56 -0.18 -11.87 -9.33
N ALA A 57 -1.34 -11.53 -8.78
CA ALA A 57 -1.86 -12.19 -7.58
C ALA A 57 -2.15 -13.67 -7.82
N VAL A 58 -2.75 -14.04 -8.96
CA VAL A 58 -3.00 -15.44 -9.34
C VAL A 58 -1.69 -16.21 -9.41
N ARG A 59 -0.70 -15.67 -10.13
CA ARG A 59 0.59 -16.33 -10.30
C ARG A 59 1.29 -16.54 -8.97
N LEU A 60 1.46 -15.47 -8.17
CA LEU A 60 2.15 -15.57 -6.88
C LEU A 60 1.44 -16.53 -5.91
N ILE A 61 0.11 -16.62 -5.94
CA ILE A 61 -0.64 -17.62 -5.16
C ILE A 61 -0.36 -19.04 -5.66
N LYS A 62 -0.34 -19.26 -6.97
CA LYS A 62 0.00 -20.57 -7.57
C LYS A 62 1.44 -20.97 -7.24
N ASP A 63 2.40 -20.06 -7.38
CA ASP A 63 3.81 -20.28 -7.03
C ASP A 63 3.94 -20.61 -5.54
N SER A 64 3.25 -19.87 -4.68
CA SER A 64 3.20 -20.11 -3.25
C SER A 64 2.65 -21.49 -2.88
N ALA A 65 1.57 -21.90 -3.55
CA ALA A 65 0.99 -23.24 -3.38
C ALA A 65 1.95 -24.34 -3.85
N HIS A 66 2.59 -24.13 -5.01
CA HIS A 66 3.54 -25.06 -5.58
C HIS A 66 4.74 -25.27 -4.66
N HIS A 67 5.36 -24.19 -4.18
CA HIS A 67 6.50 -24.28 -3.25
C HIS A 67 6.15 -25.02 -1.96
N LEU A 68 4.97 -24.78 -1.38
CA LEU A 68 4.51 -25.51 -0.21
C LEU A 68 4.34 -27.01 -0.52
N GLN A 69 3.71 -27.33 -1.66
CA GLN A 69 3.51 -28.71 -2.08
C GLN A 69 4.83 -29.44 -2.33
N THR A 70 5.82 -28.79 -2.95
CA THR A 70 7.16 -29.35 -3.16
C THR A 70 7.84 -29.70 -1.83
N ARG A 71 7.70 -28.84 -0.80
CA ARG A 71 8.28 -29.11 0.53
C ARG A 71 7.63 -30.31 1.21
N LEU A 72 6.29 -30.40 1.16
CA LEU A 72 5.55 -31.55 1.68
C LEU A 72 5.96 -32.84 0.96
N GLN A 73 6.09 -32.81 -0.36
CA GLN A 73 6.52 -33.95 -1.17
C GLN A 73 7.98 -34.36 -0.90
N SER A 74 8.84 -33.43 -0.47
CA SER A 74 10.21 -33.72 -0.05
C SER A 74 10.33 -34.31 1.36
N GLY A 75 9.20 -34.54 2.05
CA GLY A 75 9.14 -35.21 3.36
C GLY A 75 9.17 -34.27 4.57
N ALA A 76 9.13 -32.94 4.37
CA ALA A 76 8.96 -31.99 5.47
C ALA A 76 7.55 -32.13 6.07
N ASP A 77 7.43 -31.99 7.39
CA ASP A 77 6.11 -31.90 8.03
C ASP A 77 5.38 -30.61 7.64
N GLU A 78 4.07 -30.56 7.87
CA GLU A 78 3.23 -29.43 7.45
C GLU A 78 3.65 -28.09 8.07
N HIS A 79 4.04 -28.10 9.35
CA HIS A 79 4.43 -26.88 10.06
C HIS A 79 5.78 -26.37 9.57
N GLU A 80 6.74 -27.27 9.38
CA GLU A 80 8.05 -26.92 8.85
C GLU A 80 7.97 -26.44 7.39
N ALA A 81 7.24 -27.16 6.53
CA ALA A 81 7.02 -26.77 5.14
C ALA A 81 6.38 -25.37 5.03
N TRP A 82 5.38 -25.07 5.88
CA TRP A 82 4.76 -23.75 5.96
C TRP A 82 5.75 -22.68 6.42
N ASN A 83 6.53 -22.96 7.46
CA ASN A 83 7.51 -22.01 7.99
C ASN A 83 8.59 -21.68 6.93
N GLN A 84 9.10 -22.71 6.24
CA GLN A 84 10.10 -22.56 5.18
C GLN A 84 9.59 -21.78 3.95
N THR A 85 8.28 -21.72 3.72
CA THR A 85 7.65 -21.03 2.58
C THR A 85 6.90 -19.75 2.97
N THR A 86 6.97 -19.33 4.23
CA THR A 86 6.23 -18.18 4.78
C THR A 86 6.50 -16.86 4.05
N VAL A 87 7.72 -16.62 3.57
CA VAL A 87 8.05 -15.41 2.81
C VAL A 87 7.25 -15.33 1.50
N ILE A 88 7.12 -16.45 0.79
CA ILE A 88 6.37 -16.54 -0.47
C ILE A 88 4.87 -16.43 -0.21
N HIS A 89 4.37 -17.04 0.88
CA HIS A 89 2.99 -16.85 1.33
C HIS A 89 2.67 -15.38 1.61
N LEU A 90 3.59 -14.65 2.25
CA LEU A 90 3.42 -13.23 2.54
C LEU A 90 3.39 -12.40 1.25
N GLN A 91 4.24 -12.70 0.29
CA GLN A 91 4.25 -12.02 -1.01
C GLN A 91 2.92 -12.23 -1.76
N ALA A 92 2.45 -13.48 -1.84
CA ALA A 92 1.15 -13.81 -2.45
C ALA A 92 -0.01 -13.11 -1.73
N ALA A 93 0.01 -13.08 -0.39
CA ALA A 93 -1.00 -12.38 0.40
C ALA A 93 -0.99 -10.87 0.14
N LYS A 94 0.19 -10.23 0.04
CA LYS A 94 0.31 -8.81 -0.30
C LYS A 94 -0.27 -8.53 -1.68
N ALA A 95 0.09 -9.30 -2.70
CA ALA A 95 -0.42 -9.14 -4.06
C ALA A 95 -1.96 -9.29 -4.12
N HIS A 96 -2.51 -10.27 -3.40
CA HIS A 96 -3.95 -10.42 -3.27
C HIS A 96 -4.62 -9.20 -2.62
N CYS A 97 -4.08 -8.69 -1.51
CA CYS A 97 -4.60 -7.50 -0.86
C CYS A 97 -4.56 -6.28 -1.79
N TYR A 98 -3.45 -6.08 -2.52
CA TYR A 98 -3.34 -5.02 -3.54
C TYR A 98 -4.44 -5.15 -4.59
N TYR A 99 -4.61 -6.34 -5.17
CA TYR A 99 -5.67 -6.60 -6.14
C TYR A 99 -7.07 -6.27 -5.58
N ILE A 100 -7.39 -6.71 -4.36
CA ILE A 100 -8.69 -6.43 -3.75
C ILE A 100 -8.91 -4.94 -3.52
N THR A 101 -7.89 -4.21 -3.04
CA THR A 101 -7.99 -2.76 -2.86
C THR A 101 -8.20 -2.05 -4.18
N VAL A 102 -7.40 -2.39 -5.20
CA VAL A 102 -7.48 -1.81 -6.56
C VAL A 102 -8.86 -2.08 -7.17
N LYS A 103 -9.31 -3.34 -7.14
CA LYS A 103 -10.63 -3.74 -7.65
C LYS A 103 -11.75 -3.02 -6.91
N GLY A 104 -11.71 -3.00 -5.58
CA GLY A 104 -12.74 -2.36 -4.77
C GLY A 104 -12.81 -0.85 -5.02
N PHE A 105 -11.68 -0.20 -5.23
CA PHE A 105 -11.63 1.21 -5.62
C PHE A 105 -12.22 1.41 -7.02
N ALA A 106 -11.83 0.61 -8.02
CA ALA A 106 -12.40 0.68 -9.37
C ALA A 106 -13.92 0.47 -9.38
N GLU A 107 -14.43 -0.51 -8.62
CA GLU A 107 -15.88 -0.76 -8.46
C GLU A 107 -16.59 0.39 -7.71
N ALA A 108 -15.91 1.09 -6.80
CA ALA A 108 -16.47 2.26 -6.14
C ALA A 108 -16.58 3.46 -7.10
N LEU A 109 -15.61 3.65 -8.01
CA LEU A 109 -15.66 4.71 -9.03
C LEU A 109 -16.87 4.55 -9.96
N GLN A 110 -17.25 3.32 -10.29
CA GLN A 110 -18.44 3.03 -11.10
C GLN A 110 -19.77 3.40 -10.42
N LYS A 111 -19.76 3.73 -9.12
CA LYS A 111 -20.97 4.15 -8.39
C LYS A 111 -21.13 5.67 -8.39
N LEU A 112 -20.16 6.40 -8.91
CA LEU A 112 -20.09 7.87 -8.90
C LEU A 112 -20.50 8.49 -10.24
N ASP A 113 -21.27 7.77 -11.07
CA ASP A 113 -21.64 8.18 -12.43
C ASP A 113 -22.41 9.51 -12.50
N HIS A 114 -22.98 9.96 -11.39
CA HIS A 114 -23.70 11.23 -11.27
C HIS A 114 -22.83 12.38 -10.71
N GLU A 115 -21.56 12.12 -10.37
CA GLU A 115 -20.65 13.07 -9.70
C GLU A 115 -19.31 13.17 -10.45
N PRO A 116 -19.29 13.67 -11.70
CA PRO A 116 -18.15 13.53 -12.60
C PRO A 116 -16.86 14.18 -12.10
N ALA A 117 -16.96 15.30 -11.38
CA ALA A 117 -15.80 15.97 -10.81
C ALA A 117 -15.14 15.15 -9.68
N ILE A 118 -15.97 14.55 -8.81
CA ILE A 118 -15.50 13.71 -7.70
C ILE A 118 -14.95 12.39 -8.26
N GLN A 119 -15.67 11.78 -9.21
CA GLN A 119 -15.23 10.59 -9.92
C GLN A 119 -13.86 10.81 -10.57
N GLN A 120 -13.63 11.95 -11.23
CA GLN A 120 -12.34 12.25 -11.86
C GLN A 120 -11.21 12.39 -10.82
N ALA A 121 -11.44 13.12 -9.72
CA ALA A 121 -10.42 13.29 -8.68
C ALA A 121 -10.05 11.95 -8.02
N LEU A 122 -11.06 11.13 -7.70
CA LEU A 122 -10.86 9.81 -7.12
C LEU A 122 -10.27 8.80 -8.11
N GLN A 123 -10.60 8.89 -9.39
CA GLN A 123 -9.98 8.06 -10.42
C GLN A 123 -8.49 8.32 -10.50
N ARG A 124 -8.05 9.59 -10.53
CA ARG A 124 -6.61 9.92 -10.50
C ARG A 124 -5.93 9.32 -9.28
N LEU A 125 -6.56 9.38 -8.11
CA LEU A 125 -6.03 8.78 -6.88
C LEU A 125 -5.95 7.25 -6.96
N CYS A 126 -6.96 6.61 -7.56
CA CYS A 126 -6.97 5.17 -7.83
C CYS A 126 -5.84 4.77 -8.79
N ASP A 127 -5.70 5.49 -9.90
CA ASP A 127 -4.64 5.29 -10.88
C ASP A 127 -3.27 5.43 -10.19
N LEU A 128 -3.05 6.51 -9.42
CA LEU A 128 -1.79 6.75 -8.72
C LEU A 128 -1.47 5.59 -7.77
N PHE A 129 -2.42 5.15 -6.96
CA PHE A 129 -2.24 4.03 -6.05
C PHE A 129 -1.86 2.74 -6.79
N ALA A 130 -2.61 2.41 -7.85
CA ALA A 130 -2.38 1.20 -8.63
C ALA A 130 -1.02 1.21 -9.35
N LEU A 131 -0.66 2.33 -9.98
CA LEU A 131 0.62 2.48 -10.70
C LEU A 131 1.81 2.55 -9.74
N HIS A 132 1.66 3.22 -8.58
CA HIS A 132 2.69 3.22 -7.53
C HIS A 132 3.01 1.80 -7.07
N GLY A 133 1.98 0.98 -6.84
CA GLY A 133 2.15 -0.41 -6.46
C GLY A 133 2.87 -1.21 -7.55
N ILE A 134 2.48 -1.04 -8.83
CA ILE A 134 3.14 -1.71 -9.97
C ILE A 134 4.63 -1.36 -10.00
N LEU A 135 4.99 -0.08 -9.84
CA LEU A 135 6.39 0.35 -9.83
C LEU A 135 7.16 -0.19 -8.62
N SER A 136 6.53 -0.23 -7.45
CA SER A 136 7.13 -0.72 -6.21
C SER A 136 7.39 -2.23 -6.22
N THR A 137 6.62 -2.99 -7.01
CA THR A 137 6.78 -4.44 -7.17
C THR A 137 6.97 -4.84 -8.63
N ALA A 138 7.67 -4.01 -9.42
CA ALA A 138 7.79 -4.20 -10.87
C ALA A 138 8.40 -5.56 -11.25
N GLY A 139 9.30 -6.09 -10.41
CA GLY A 139 9.89 -7.42 -10.60
C GLY A 139 8.84 -8.52 -10.73
N ASP A 140 7.74 -8.41 -9.97
CA ASP A 140 6.67 -9.41 -10.02
C ASP A 140 5.92 -9.37 -11.35
N PHE A 141 5.78 -8.21 -11.99
CA PHE A 141 5.15 -8.10 -13.31
C PHE A 141 6.10 -8.43 -14.48
N LEU A 142 7.41 -8.38 -14.23
CA LEU A 142 8.44 -8.65 -15.23
C LEU A 142 8.85 -10.13 -15.28
N GLN A 143 8.73 -10.85 -14.17
CA GLN A 143 9.25 -12.21 -14.00
C GLN A 143 8.75 -13.23 -15.05
N ASP A 144 7.50 -13.11 -15.48
CA ASP A 144 6.89 -13.93 -16.54
C ASP A 144 6.68 -13.16 -17.85
N GLY A 145 7.16 -11.93 -17.92
CA GLY A 145 7.01 -11.04 -19.07
C GLY A 145 5.59 -10.53 -19.29
N PHE A 146 4.72 -10.53 -18.26
CA PHE A 146 3.40 -9.91 -18.37
C PHE A 146 3.52 -8.42 -18.73
N LEU A 147 4.38 -7.68 -18.02
CA LEU A 147 4.89 -6.38 -18.46
C LEU A 147 6.28 -6.55 -19.09
N SER A 148 6.55 -5.75 -20.11
CA SER A 148 7.90 -5.51 -20.63
C SER A 148 8.57 -4.34 -19.93
N GLY A 149 9.90 -4.23 -20.01
CA GLY A 149 10.63 -3.06 -19.49
C GLY A 149 10.11 -1.74 -20.07
N ALA A 150 9.81 -1.70 -21.37
CA ALA A 150 9.23 -0.53 -22.03
C ALA A 150 7.84 -0.16 -21.46
N GLN A 151 7.00 -1.16 -21.13
CA GLN A 151 5.71 -0.90 -20.49
C GLN A 151 5.89 -0.42 -19.04
N VAL A 152 6.90 -0.88 -18.30
CA VAL A 152 7.23 -0.33 -16.98
C VAL A 152 7.66 1.14 -17.09
N ASP A 153 8.41 1.50 -18.13
CA ASP A 153 8.75 2.91 -18.39
C ASP A 153 7.50 3.75 -18.72
N MET A 154 6.55 3.20 -19.48
CA MET A 154 5.24 3.85 -19.73
C MET A 154 4.44 4.06 -18.43
N VAL A 155 4.42 3.07 -17.53
CA VAL A 155 3.80 3.20 -16.19
C VAL A 155 4.49 4.31 -15.42
N ARG A 156 5.83 4.39 -15.45
CA ARG A 156 6.58 5.44 -14.77
C ARG A 156 6.26 6.83 -15.30
N SER A 157 6.15 7.00 -16.62
CA SER A 157 5.74 8.27 -17.23
C SER A 157 4.34 8.66 -16.77
N ALA A 158 3.35 7.77 -16.89
CA ALA A 158 1.98 8.02 -16.44
C ALA A 158 1.90 8.37 -14.95
N TYR A 159 2.67 7.68 -14.11
CA TYR A 159 2.76 7.95 -12.67
C TYR A 159 3.29 9.37 -12.38
N LEU A 160 4.36 9.79 -13.05
CA LEU A 160 4.91 11.13 -12.87
C LEU A 160 3.94 12.22 -13.32
N ASP A 161 3.24 12.01 -14.43
CA ASP A 161 2.23 12.94 -14.93
C ASP A 161 1.04 13.06 -13.96
N LEU A 162 0.61 11.93 -13.36
CA LEU A 162 -0.45 11.91 -12.35
C LEU A 162 -0.11 12.71 -11.10
N LEU A 163 1.15 12.71 -10.65
CA LEU A 163 1.57 13.50 -9.47
C LEU A 163 1.30 15.00 -9.66
N PHE A 164 1.53 15.53 -10.87
CA PHE A 164 1.23 16.95 -11.16
C PHE A 164 -0.27 17.25 -11.13
N LEU A 165 -1.11 16.29 -11.55
CA LEU A 165 -2.56 16.44 -11.54
C LEU A 165 -3.10 16.37 -10.10
N ILE A 166 -2.71 15.35 -9.34
CA ILE A 166 -3.18 15.13 -7.96
C ILE A 166 -2.74 16.23 -7.02
N ARG A 167 -1.56 16.81 -7.22
CA ARG A 167 -1.09 17.95 -6.42
C ARG A 167 -2.11 19.09 -6.36
N LYS A 168 -2.85 19.33 -7.44
CA LYS A 168 -3.86 20.41 -7.50
C LYS A 168 -5.05 20.12 -6.59
N ASP A 169 -5.38 18.85 -6.44
CA ASP A 169 -6.53 18.37 -5.67
C ASP A 169 -6.12 17.92 -4.25
N ALA A 170 -4.82 17.92 -3.92
CA ALA A 170 -4.29 17.30 -2.70
C ALA A 170 -4.89 17.87 -1.41
N ILE A 171 -5.02 19.19 -1.30
CA ILE A 171 -5.64 19.85 -0.13
C ILE A 171 -7.13 19.48 -0.05
N SER A 172 -7.87 19.58 -1.15
CA SER A 172 -9.29 19.22 -1.17
C SER A 172 -9.54 17.75 -0.84
N LEU A 173 -8.67 16.84 -1.29
CA LEU A 173 -8.72 15.42 -0.96
C LEU A 173 -8.44 15.16 0.53
N THR A 174 -7.52 15.91 1.14
CA THR A 174 -7.27 15.81 2.58
C THR A 174 -8.39 16.44 3.41
N ASP A 175 -8.93 17.58 2.97
CA ASP A 175 -10.03 18.26 3.63
C ASP A 175 -11.34 17.46 3.57
N ALA A 176 -11.51 16.62 2.55
CA ALA A 176 -12.68 15.75 2.42
C ALA A 176 -12.81 14.71 3.56
N PHE A 177 -11.75 14.44 4.32
CA PHE A 177 -11.84 13.62 5.54
C PHE A 177 -12.56 14.35 6.69
N ASP A 178 -12.71 15.67 6.60
CA ASP A 178 -13.42 16.53 7.55
C ASP A 178 -12.94 16.37 9.02
N PHE A 179 -11.62 16.23 9.19
CA PHE A 179 -11.02 16.19 10.52
C PHE A 179 -10.95 17.59 11.12
N THR A 180 -11.57 17.77 12.28
CA THR A 180 -11.40 19.00 13.08
C THR A 180 -9.97 19.10 13.61
N ASP A 181 -9.48 20.32 13.84
CA ASP A 181 -8.18 20.57 14.47
C ASP A 181 -8.03 19.86 15.83
N GLN A 182 -9.13 19.68 16.55
CA GLN A 182 -9.15 18.97 17.83
C GLN A 182 -9.01 17.46 17.67
N CYS A 183 -9.59 16.89 16.60
CA CYS A 183 -9.43 15.48 16.25
C CYS A 183 -8.01 15.20 15.73
N LEU A 184 -7.51 16.05 14.83
CA LEU A 184 -6.18 15.90 14.23
C LEU A 184 -5.06 16.16 15.25
N ASN A 185 -5.30 17.05 16.21
CA ASN A 185 -4.41 17.37 17.33
C ASN A 185 -2.95 17.59 16.89
N SER A 186 -2.76 18.39 15.84
CA SER A 186 -1.46 18.67 15.24
C SER A 186 -1.29 20.17 15.02
N ALA A 187 -0.21 20.74 15.56
CA ALA A 187 0.15 22.13 15.27
C ALA A 187 0.55 22.34 13.81
N LEU A 188 1.16 21.33 13.16
CA LEU A 188 1.59 21.41 11.76
C LEU A 188 0.44 21.16 10.77
N GLY A 189 -0.58 20.43 11.19
CA GLY A 189 -1.74 20.08 10.37
C GLY A 189 -2.94 20.99 10.57
N CYS A 190 -2.77 22.20 11.10
CA CYS A 190 -3.91 23.07 11.37
C CYS A 190 -4.62 23.51 10.09
N TYR A 191 -5.95 23.49 10.13
CA TYR A 191 -6.80 23.80 8.97
C TYR A 191 -6.58 25.21 8.43
N ASP A 192 -6.37 26.18 9.32
CA ASP A 192 -6.13 27.59 8.99
C ASP A 192 -4.75 27.87 8.36
N GLY A 193 -3.87 26.87 8.31
CA GLY A 193 -2.49 27.01 7.80
C GLY A 193 -1.57 27.88 8.68
N ASN A 194 -2.02 28.33 9.86
CA ASN A 194 -1.23 29.15 10.78
C ASN A 194 -0.28 28.30 11.64
N VAL A 195 0.57 27.55 10.94
CA VAL A 195 1.41 26.49 11.49
C VAL A 195 2.42 27.02 12.51
N TYR A 196 3.11 28.12 12.19
CA TYR A 196 4.24 28.59 12.99
C TYR A 196 3.82 29.20 14.32
N GLU A 197 2.76 30.01 14.34
CA GLU A 197 2.25 30.60 15.59
C GLU A 197 1.71 29.52 16.52
N ARG A 198 0.98 28.55 15.96
CA ARG A 198 0.44 27.42 16.72
C ARG A 198 1.55 26.55 17.27
N LEU A 199 2.57 26.23 16.47
CA LEU A 199 3.73 25.46 16.92
C LEU A 199 4.48 26.18 18.05
N PHE A 200 4.69 27.49 17.92
CA PHE A 200 5.33 28.30 18.95
C PHE A 200 4.52 28.31 20.26
N TYR A 201 3.21 28.52 20.17
CA TYR A 201 2.31 28.46 21.32
C TYR A 201 2.33 27.09 22.02
N TRP A 202 2.33 26.00 21.26
CA TRP A 202 2.44 24.65 21.79
C TRP A 202 3.77 24.43 22.50
N ALA A 203 4.87 24.86 21.88
CA ALA A 203 6.19 24.77 22.47
C ALA A 203 6.24 25.52 23.80
N GLN A 204 5.70 26.74 23.89
CA GLN A 204 5.64 27.53 25.12
C GLN A 204 4.88 26.83 26.25
N LYS A 205 3.77 26.15 25.91
CA LYS A 205 2.94 25.41 26.87
C LYS A 205 3.58 24.13 27.41
N SER A 206 4.74 23.71 26.89
CA SER A 206 5.44 22.54 27.39
C SER A 206 5.73 22.68 28.89
N PRO A 207 5.37 21.67 29.73
CA PRO A 207 5.65 21.70 31.16
C PRO A 207 7.13 21.88 31.50
N THR A 208 8.02 21.47 30.60
CA THR A 208 9.48 21.59 30.76
C THR A 208 9.98 23.03 30.71
N ASN A 209 9.19 23.98 30.20
CA ASN A 209 9.58 25.39 30.16
C ASN A 209 9.39 26.10 31.51
N THR A 210 8.45 25.63 32.33
CA THR A 210 8.16 26.23 33.65
C THR A 210 8.84 25.47 34.77
N GLN A 211 9.02 24.15 34.63
CA GLN A 211 9.74 23.34 35.60
C GLN A 211 11.24 23.35 35.29
N GLY A 212 12.03 23.94 36.19
CA GLY A 212 13.49 23.89 36.09
C GLY A 212 13.97 22.43 36.02
N ASN A 213 14.84 22.11 35.07
CA ASN A 213 15.30 20.74 34.85
C ASN A 213 16.07 20.22 36.08
N PRO A 214 15.58 19.19 36.80
CA PRO A 214 16.26 18.66 37.99
C PRO A 214 17.65 18.13 37.70
N ALA A 215 17.89 17.66 36.47
CA ALA A 215 19.20 17.19 36.02
C ALA A 215 20.24 18.32 36.01
N TYR A 216 19.81 19.58 35.83
CA TYR A 216 20.72 20.71 35.91
C TYR A 216 21.30 20.85 37.32
N GLN A 217 20.46 20.88 38.36
CA GLN A 217 20.94 21.00 39.75
C GLN A 217 21.76 19.77 40.18
N LYS A 218 21.31 18.57 39.82
CA LYS A 218 21.91 17.32 40.31
C LYS A 218 23.21 16.93 39.59
N TYR A 219 23.29 17.17 38.28
CA TYR A 219 24.39 16.64 37.45
C TYR A 219 25.17 17.72 36.72
N LEU A 220 24.50 18.65 36.03
CA LEU A 220 25.20 19.62 35.17
C LEU A 220 25.87 20.73 35.98
N ARG A 221 25.22 21.26 37.02
CA ARG A 221 25.74 22.36 37.83
C ARG A 221 27.03 21.98 38.58
N PRO A 222 27.13 20.83 39.27
CA PRO A 222 28.39 20.41 39.89
C PRO A 222 29.52 20.18 38.88
N LEU A 223 29.20 19.62 37.71
CA LEU A 223 30.17 19.40 36.63
C LEU A 223 30.73 20.72 36.08
N LEU A 224 29.86 21.69 35.78
CA LEU A 224 30.28 23.00 35.28
C LEU A 224 31.09 23.78 36.32
N GLN A 225 30.79 23.61 37.61
CA GLN A 225 31.54 24.23 38.70
C GLN A 225 32.91 23.59 38.93
N SER A 226 33.05 22.27 38.75
CA SER A 226 34.34 21.60 38.88
C SER A 226 35.32 21.95 37.76
N TRP A 227 34.83 22.40 36.60
CA TRP A 227 35.64 22.88 35.48
C TRP A 227 36.16 24.31 35.61
N ARG A 228 35.70 25.06 36.63
CA ARG A 228 36.29 26.37 36.92
C ARG A 228 37.64 26.16 37.61
N SER A 229 38.72 26.54 36.95
CA SER A 229 40.08 26.51 37.49
C SER A 229 40.14 27.28 38.82
N LYS A 230 40.69 26.66 39.86
CA LYS A 230 40.99 27.35 41.12
C LYS A 230 42.20 28.26 40.87
N LEU A 231 41.96 29.55 40.69
CA LEU A 231 42.99 30.58 40.83
C LEU A 231 43.27 30.83 42.31
#